data_AF-A0AAN8Z762-F1
#
_entry.id   AF-A0AAN8Z762-F1
#
_cell.length_a   1.000
_cell.length_b   1.000
_cell.length_c   1.000
_cell.angle_alpha   90.00
_cell.angle_beta   90.00
_cell.angle_gamma   90.00
#
_symmetry.space_group_name_H-M   'P 1'
#
loop_
_entity.id
_entity.type
_entity.pdbx_description
1 polymer ?
#
loop_
_entity_poly.entity_id
_entity_poly.type
_entity_poly.pdbx_seq_one_letter_code
_entity_poly.pdbx_strand_id
1 'polypeptide(L)'
;MATLLEAYEDAYQKDLAKFDHNRIIPIDFKSIQTLPESHVWHDKVDEESISSSIPIVDLHDPNIVKVVCLASETWGAFELTGHGIPLKLIKDVEEEARRLFLLPLEHKLQALRPANGATGYGTVPLAKLCPNLTWHEGFTIMGSPVAEVVKLWPDHYMHFWYK
;
A
#
# COMPACT_ATOMS: atom_id res chain seq x y z
N MET A 1 -14.52 -21.04 -11.33
CA MET A 1 -13.10 -20.73 -11.05
C MET A 1 -13.09 -19.37 -10.40
N ALA A 2 -12.62 -19.26 -9.16
CA ALA A 2 -12.48 -17.96 -8.52
C ALA A 2 -11.37 -17.17 -9.21
N THR A 3 -11.59 -15.89 -9.48
CA THR A 3 -10.55 -14.97 -9.94
C THR A 3 -9.50 -14.78 -8.83
N LEU A 4 -8.30 -14.35 -9.22
CA LEU A 4 -7.21 -14.10 -8.27
C LEU A 4 -7.60 -13.04 -7.21
N LEU A 5 -8.50 -12.12 -7.59
CA LEU A 5 -9.09 -11.12 -6.71
C LEU A 5 -10.07 -11.74 -5.71
N GLU A 6 -10.96 -12.63 -6.15
CA GLU A 6 -11.91 -13.35 -5.27
C GLU A 6 -11.16 -14.26 -4.29
N ALA A 7 -10.09 -14.93 -4.73
CA ALA A 7 -9.25 -15.75 -3.86
C ALA A 7 -8.47 -14.90 -2.83
N TYR A 8 -8.01 -13.71 -3.24
CA TYR A 8 -7.38 -12.75 -2.35
C TYR A 8 -8.37 -12.18 -1.33
N GLU A 9 -9.58 -11.80 -1.76
CA GLU A 9 -10.65 -11.31 -0.89
C GLU A 9 -11.09 -12.38 0.11
N ASP A 10 -11.29 -13.63 -0.31
CA ASP A 10 -11.67 -14.74 0.58
C ASP A 10 -10.58 -15.03 1.61
N ALA A 11 -9.31 -15.08 1.20
CA ALA A 11 -8.19 -15.26 2.11
C ALA A 11 -8.09 -14.10 3.10
N TYR A 12 -8.20 -12.88 2.59
CA TYR A 12 -8.17 -11.65 3.37
C TYR A 12 -9.28 -11.57 4.43
N GLN A 13 -10.52 -11.90 4.05
CA GLN A 13 -11.68 -11.89 4.95
C GLN A 13 -11.61 -12.99 6.02
N LYS A 14 -11.10 -14.17 5.66
CA LYS A 14 -10.95 -15.31 6.58
C LYS A 14 -9.93 -15.03 7.68
N ASP A 15 -8.92 -14.22 7.37
CA ASP A 15 -7.90 -13.79 8.30
C ASP A 15 -8.39 -12.62 9.17
N LEU A 16 -9.07 -11.61 8.61
CA LEU A 16 -9.53 -10.42 9.33
C LEU A 16 -10.29 -10.67 10.66
N ALA A 17 -11.06 -11.76 10.76
CA ALA A 17 -11.88 -12.09 11.93
C ALA A 17 -11.08 -12.51 13.18
N LYS A 18 -9.76 -12.72 13.08
CA LYS A 18 -8.92 -13.26 14.17
C LYS A 18 -7.97 -12.25 14.82
N PHE A 19 -7.96 -10.98 14.40
CA PHE A 19 -6.86 -10.08 14.73
C PHE A 19 -7.27 -8.83 15.51
N ASP A 20 -6.38 -8.42 16.42
CA ASP A 20 -6.50 -7.25 17.29
C ASP A 20 -6.82 -5.97 16.51
N HIS A 21 -8.01 -5.43 16.78
CA HIS A 21 -8.57 -4.26 16.12
C HIS A 21 -7.89 -2.95 16.54
N ASN A 22 -7.07 -2.94 17.60
CA ASN A 22 -6.42 -1.73 18.11
C ASN A 22 -5.23 -1.27 17.27
N ARG A 23 -4.80 -2.02 16.25
CA ARG A 23 -3.59 -1.73 15.44
C ARG A 23 -3.87 -1.00 14.11
N ILE A 24 -5.09 -0.50 13.88
CA ILE A 24 -5.45 0.16 12.61
C ILE A 24 -4.94 1.60 12.55
N ILE A 25 -4.95 2.33 13.66
CA ILE A 25 -4.52 3.73 13.70
C ILE A 25 -2.98 3.77 13.67
N PRO A 26 -2.37 4.46 12.68
CA PRO A 26 -0.92 4.64 12.64
C PRO A 26 -0.42 5.42 13.85
N ILE A 27 0.85 5.24 14.19
CA ILE A 27 1.48 6.00 15.26
C ILE A 27 1.50 7.50 14.92
N ASP A 28 1.16 8.35 15.90
CA ASP A 28 1.31 9.79 15.74
C ASP A 28 2.75 10.21 16.05
N PHE A 29 3.52 10.49 15.00
CA PHE A 29 4.91 10.91 15.10
C PHE A 29 5.11 12.22 15.89
N LYS A 30 4.08 13.06 16.02
CA LYS A 30 4.17 14.29 16.82
C LYS A 30 4.02 14.03 18.32
N SER A 31 3.41 12.90 18.69
CA SER A 31 3.12 12.53 20.08
C SER A 31 4.25 11.77 20.76
N ILE A 32 5.23 11.27 20.01
CA ILE A 32 6.30 10.40 20.51
C ILE A 32 7.65 11.11 20.57
N GLN A 33 8.43 10.83 21.61
CA GLN A 33 9.77 11.38 21.79
C GLN A 33 10.87 10.35 21.49
N THR A 34 10.56 9.06 21.62
CA THR A 34 11.48 7.94 21.42
C THR A 34 10.81 6.85 20.60
N LEU A 35 11.62 6.00 19.96
CA LEU A 35 11.15 4.81 19.25
C LEU A 35 10.44 3.88 20.25
N PRO A 36 9.13 3.59 20.09
CA PRO A 36 8.45 2.68 21.01
C PRO A 36 8.85 1.23 20.74
N GLU A 37 8.87 0.41 21.79
CA GLU A 37 9.12 -1.04 21.71
C GLU A 37 8.22 -1.75 20.68
N SER A 38 6.98 -1.27 20.52
CA SER A 38 6.05 -1.81 19.51
C SER A 38 6.54 -1.68 18.07
N HIS A 39 7.51 -0.80 17.79
CA HIS A 39 8.11 -0.55 16.47
C HIS A 39 9.59 -0.95 16.41
N VAL A 40 10.14 -1.58 17.46
CA VAL A 40 11.51 -2.11 17.45
C VAL A 40 11.49 -3.48 16.76
N TRP A 41 12.30 -3.65 15.72
CA TRP A 41 12.47 -4.93 15.04
C TRP A 41 13.82 -5.52 15.44
N HIS A 42 13.83 -6.76 15.94
CA HIS A 42 15.04 -7.42 16.46
C HIS A 42 15.70 -8.37 15.45
N ASP A 43 15.06 -8.60 14.31
CA ASP A 43 15.63 -9.42 13.25
C ASP A 43 16.84 -8.71 12.65
N LYS A 44 17.99 -9.39 12.67
CA LYS A 44 19.16 -8.95 11.92
C LYS A 44 18.81 -9.15 10.45
N VAL A 45 18.60 -8.06 9.73
CA VAL A 45 18.73 -8.11 8.27
C VAL A 45 20.20 -8.43 8.04
N ASP A 46 20.50 -9.61 7.51
CA ASP A 46 21.86 -9.89 7.05
C ASP A 46 22.18 -8.82 6.00
N GLU A 47 23.05 -7.88 6.36
CA GLU A 47 23.65 -6.91 5.44
C GLU A 47 24.65 -7.64 4.54
N GLU A 48 24.21 -8.70 3.86
CA GLU A 48 24.92 -9.17 2.70
C GLU A 48 24.89 -8.04 1.68
N SER A 49 26.07 -7.57 1.26
CA SER A 49 26.19 -6.59 0.19
C SER A 49 25.59 -7.18 -1.09
N ILE A 50 24.31 -6.91 -1.31
CA ILE A 50 23.60 -7.26 -2.54
C ILE A 50 24.17 -6.33 -3.63
N SER A 51 25.31 -6.70 -4.22
CA SER A 51 25.93 -5.94 -5.31
C SER A 51 25.17 -6.05 -6.64
N SER A 52 24.04 -6.75 -6.63
CA SER A 52 23.19 -6.95 -7.79
C SER A 52 22.08 -5.91 -7.83
N SER A 53 21.87 -5.31 -9.00
CA SER A 53 20.77 -4.38 -9.26
C SER A 53 19.50 -5.14 -9.65
N ILE A 54 18.33 -4.67 -9.21
CA ILE A 54 17.03 -5.23 -9.62
C ILE A 54 16.91 -5.24 -11.17
N PRO A 55 16.37 -6.31 -11.80
CA PRO A 55 16.23 -6.37 -13.25
C PRO A 55 15.28 -5.29 -13.76
N ILE A 56 15.62 -4.71 -14.91
CA ILE A 56 14.74 -3.79 -15.66
C ILE A 56 14.19 -4.55 -16.87
N VAL A 57 12.87 -4.52 -17.05
CA VAL A 57 12.15 -5.22 -18.12
C VAL A 57 11.39 -4.19 -18.95
N ASP A 58 11.66 -4.11 -20.26
CA ASP A 58 10.89 -3.29 -21.20
C ASP A 58 9.74 -4.11 -21.81
N LEU A 59 8.50 -3.65 -21.66
CA LEU A 59 7.33 -4.32 -22.25
C LEU A 59 7.34 -4.38 -23.78
N HIS A 60 8.18 -3.59 -24.45
CA HIS A 60 8.37 -3.68 -25.90
C HIS A 60 9.37 -4.76 -26.32
N ASP A 61 10.02 -5.47 -25.38
CA ASP A 61 10.95 -6.55 -25.71
C ASP A 61 10.22 -7.69 -26.46
N PRO A 62 10.71 -8.11 -27.64
CA PRO A 62 10.07 -9.18 -28.43
C PRO A 62 10.03 -10.53 -27.68
N ASN A 63 10.84 -10.72 -26.64
CA ASN A 63 10.91 -11.90 -25.79
C ASN A 63 10.36 -11.65 -24.37
N ILE A 64 9.47 -10.67 -24.19
CA ILE A 64 8.97 -10.22 -22.88
C ILE A 64 8.58 -11.35 -21.92
N VAL A 65 7.89 -12.39 -22.41
CA VAL A 65 7.49 -13.54 -21.58
C VAL A 65 8.69 -14.21 -20.94
N LYS A 66 9.76 -14.47 -21.72
CA LYS A 66 10.97 -15.13 -21.23
C LYS A 66 11.71 -14.24 -20.23
N VAL A 67 11.78 -12.93 -20.50
CA VAL A 67 12.46 -11.97 -19.63
C VAL A 67 11.74 -11.84 -18.29
N VAL A 68 10.40 -11.71 -18.30
CA VAL A 68 9.57 -11.67 -17.08
C VAL A 68 9.69 -12.97 -16.28
N CYS A 69 9.62 -14.14 -16.93
CA CYS A 69 9.80 -15.42 -16.25
C CYS A 69 11.17 -15.50 -15.56
N LEU A 70 12.24 -15.18 -16.28
CA LEU A 70 13.60 -15.23 -15.72
C LEU A 70 13.77 -14.26 -14.55
N ALA A 71 13.31 -13.02 -14.68
CA ALA A 71 13.36 -12.04 -13.58
C ALA A 71 12.53 -12.50 -12.37
N SER A 72 11.35 -13.07 -12.61
CA SER A 72 10.49 -13.60 -11.54
C SER A 72 11.13 -14.80 -10.83
N GLU A 73 11.77 -15.72 -11.56
CA GLU A 73 12.42 -16.92 -11.00
C GLU A 73 13.70 -16.59 -10.24
N THR A 74 14.50 -15.64 -10.76
CA THR A 74 15.82 -15.31 -10.19
C THR A 74 15.77 -14.24 -9.11
N TRP A 75 14.81 -13.31 -9.20
CA TRP A 75 14.69 -12.17 -8.28
C TRP A 75 13.37 -12.11 -7.53
N GLY A 76 12.28 -12.64 -8.09
CA GLY A 76 10.93 -12.45 -7.56
C GLY A 76 10.37 -11.03 -7.75
N ALA A 77 11.14 -10.10 -8.32
CA ALA A 77 10.76 -8.72 -8.59
C ALA A 77 11.55 -8.15 -9.77
N PHE A 78 11.01 -7.10 -10.40
CA PHE A 78 11.65 -6.35 -11.48
C PHE A 78 11.03 -4.96 -11.62
N GLU A 79 11.79 -4.03 -12.18
CA GLU A 79 11.28 -2.73 -12.63
C GLU A 79 10.74 -2.85 -14.05
N LEU A 80 9.54 -2.32 -14.29
CA LEU A 80 8.89 -2.37 -15.59
C LEU A 80 9.02 -1.03 -16.31
N THR A 81 9.46 -1.05 -17.57
CA THR A 81 9.50 0.11 -18.46
C THR A 81 8.68 -0.17 -19.72
N GLY A 82 8.43 0.86 -20.54
CA GLY A 82 7.64 0.70 -21.75
C GLY A 82 6.16 0.35 -21.53
N HIS A 83 5.64 0.53 -20.31
CA HIS A 83 4.29 0.10 -19.93
C HIS A 83 3.13 0.91 -20.51
N GLY A 84 3.40 1.98 -21.27
CA GLY A 84 2.37 2.81 -21.91
C GLY A 84 1.53 3.68 -20.98
N ILE A 85 1.58 3.46 -19.66
CA ILE A 85 0.95 4.36 -18.66
C ILE A 85 1.50 5.78 -18.82
N PRO A 86 0.65 6.80 -19.05
CA PRO A 86 1.11 8.18 -19.23
C PRO A 86 1.81 8.71 -17.98
N LEU A 87 2.99 9.33 -18.15
CA LEU A 87 3.74 9.95 -17.06
C LEU A 87 2.92 11.02 -16.30
N LYS A 88 2.02 11.72 -17.01
CA LYS A 88 1.12 12.67 -16.37
C LYS A 88 0.21 11.98 -15.35
N LEU A 89 -0.35 10.81 -15.67
CA LEU A 89 -1.24 10.08 -14.78
C LEU A 89 -0.50 9.63 -13.51
N ILE A 90 0.74 9.15 -13.66
CA ILE A 90 1.58 8.77 -12.51
C ILE A 90 1.81 9.98 -11.59
N LYS A 91 2.18 11.13 -12.16
CA LYS A 91 2.37 12.38 -11.41
C LYS A 91 1.09 12.84 -10.71
N ASP A 92 -0.05 12.79 -11.40
CA ASP A 92 -1.34 13.17 -10.81
C ASP A 92 -1.66 12.29 -9.59
N VAL A 93 -1.40 10.97 -9.67
CA VAL A 93 -1.61 10.04 -8.54
C VAL A 93 -0.66 10.34 -7.37
N GLU A 94 0.62 10.59 -7.65
CA GLU A 94 1.61 10.98 -6.63
C GLU A 94 1.22 12.29 -5.93
N GLU A 95 0.73 13.27 -6.69
CA GLU A 95 0.27 14.56 -6.17
C GLU A 95 -0.96 14.42 -5.27
N GLU A 96 -1.94 13.60 -5.67
CA GLU A 96 -3.13 13.33 -4.86
C GLU A 96 -2.81 12.51 -3.60
N ALA A 97 -1.93 11.52 -3.70
CA ALA A 97 -1.45 10.78 -2.52
C ALA A 97 -0.74 11.71 -1.53
N ARG A 98 0.15 12.59 -2.02
CA ARG A 98 0.81 13.61 -1.20
C ARG A 98 -0.21 14.55 -0.56
N ARG A 99 -1.23 14.99 -1.31
CA ARG A 99 -2.31 15.85 -0.79
C ARG A 99 -3.07 15.17 0.35
N LEU A 100 -3.35 13.87 0.24
CA LEU A 100 -3.98 13.07 1.29
C LEU A 100 -3.13 13.05 2.56
N PHE A 101 -1.87 12.65 2.45
CA PHE A 101 -1.03 12.42 3.64
C PHE A 101 -0.56 13.71 4.31
N LEU A 102 -0.59 14.85 3.60
CA LEU A 102 -0.40 16.19 4.17
C LEU A 102 -1.57 16.69 5.02
N LEU A 103 -2.74 16.06 4.95
CA LEU A 103 -3.85 16.42 5.83
C LEU A 103 -3.48 16.18 7.31
N PRO A 104 -4.00 17.01 8.24
CA PRO A 104 -3.94 16.73 9.67
C PRO A 104 -4.48 15.33 9.99
N LEU A 105 -3.92 14.70 11.03
CA LEU A 105 -4.30 13.35 11.43
C LEU A 105 -5.81 13.26 11.70
N GLU A 106 -6.39 14.26 12.33
CA GLU A 106 -7.81 14.35 12.67
C GLU A 106 -8.70 14.29 11.42
N HIS A 107 -8.26 14.88 10.31
CA HIS A 107 -8.96 14.79 9.03
C HIS A 107 -8.78 13.41 8.39
N LYS A 108 -7.56 12.87 8.38
CA LYS A 108 -7.30 11.51 7.83
C LYS A 108 -8.14 10.44 8.56
N LEU A 109 -8.31 10.58 9.87
CA LEU A 109 -9.14 9.70 10.69
C LEU A 109 -10.63 9.71 10.32
N GLN A 110 -11.14 10.72 9.61
CA GLN A 110 -12.52 10.70 9.10
C GLN A 110 -12.72 9.59 8.05
N ALA A 111 -11.65 9.20 7.36
CA ALA A 111 -11.64 8.07 6.45
C ALA A 111 -11.01 6.81 7.05
N LEU A 112 -10.94 6.69 8.39
CA LEU A 112 -10.40 5.50 9.05
C LEU A 112 -11.13 4.25 8.54
N ARG A 113 -10.34 3.28 8.08
CA ARG A 113 -10.86 2.00 7.60
C ARG A 113 -11.60 1.29 8.74
N PRO A 114 -12.86 0.84 8.53
CA PRO A 114 -13.58 0.10 9.55
C PRO A 114 -12.94 -1.27 9.77
N ALA A 115 -13.13 -1.86 10.96
CA ALA A 115 -12.48 -3.11 11.36
C ALA A 115 -12.77 -4.29 10.41
N ASN A 116 -13.96 -4.31 9.81
CA ASN A 116 -14.42 -5.29 8.83
C ASN A 116 -14.30 -4.83 7.37
N GLY A 117 -13.74 -3.64 7.13
CA GLY A 117 -13.55 -3.08 5.79
C GLY A 117 -12.12 -3.22 5.29
N ALA A 118 -11.98 -3.10 3.98
CA ALA A 118 -10.69 -3.12 3.29
C ALA A 118 -10.20 -1.74 2.87
N THR A 119 -11.11 -0.79 2.64
CA THR A 119 -10.81 0.54 2.09
C THR A 119 -10.79 1.61 3.17
N GLY A 120 -9.80 2.51 3.11
CA GLY A 120 -9.68 3.67 3.97
C GLY A 120 -8.28 3.86 4.57
N TYR A 121 -8.16 4.91 5.37
CA TYR A 121 -6.97 5.30 6.09
C TYR A 121 -6.65 4.32 7.22
N GLY A 122 -5.36 4.05 7.43
CA GLY A 122 -4.86 3.22 8.53
C GLY A 122 -3.57 2.49 8.16
N THR A 123 -3.05 1.70 9.09
CA THR A 123 -1.96 0.77 8.81
C THR A 123 -2.35 -0.16 7.66
N VAL A 124 -1.42 -0.51 6.76
CA VAL A 124 -1.75 -1.50 5.72
C VAL A 124 -2.21 -2.81 6.38
N PRO A 125 -3.26 -3.47 5.88
CA PRO A 125 -3.82 -4.65 6.53
C PRO A 125 -2.80 -5.75 6.79
N LEU A 126 -1.82 -5.90 5.89
CA LEU A 126 -0.75 -6.88 5.99
C LEU A 126 0.18 -6.65 7.20
N ALA A 127 0.27 -5.41 7.71
CA ALA A 127 1.07 -5.11 8.90
C ALA A 127 0.62 -5.89 10.14
N LYS A 128 -0.60 -6.45 10.14
CA LYS A 128 -1.10 -7.32 11.20
C LYS A 128 -0.41 -8.69 11.24
N LEU A 129 0.25 -9.11 10.15
CA LEU A 129 1.03 -10.35 10.10
C LEU A 129 2.44 -10.19 10.68
N CYS A 130 2.86 -8.95 10.94
CA CYS A 130 4.18 -8.65 11.47
C CYS A 130 4.20 -8.78 13.01
N PRO A 131 5.30 -9.26 13.61
CA PRO A 131 5.42 -9.33 15.06
C PRO A 131 5.35 -7.92 15.69
N ASN A 132 5.98 -6.95 15.05
CA ASN A 132 6.03 -5.55 15.47
C ASN A 132 5.27 -4.64 14.49
N LEU A 133 4.85 -3.48 14.98
CA LEU A 133 4.29 -2.43 14.14
C LEU A 133 5.37 -1.88 13.20
N THR A 134 4.91 -1.46 12.04
CA THR A 134 5.72 -0.87 10.97
C THR A 134 5.66 0.64 11.05
N TRP A 135 6.73 1.30 10.58
CA TRP A 135 6.87 2.75 10.62
C TRP A 135 6.21 3.41 9.39
N HIS A 136 4.90 3.25 9.24
CA HIS A 136 4.14 3.85 8.14
C HIS A 136 2.72 4.23 8.53
N GLU A 137 2.16 5.14 7.74
CA GLU A 137 0.72 5.30 7.57
C GLU A 137 0.32 4.86 6.16
N GLY A 138 -0.97 4.65 5.92
CA GLY A 138 -1.44 4.17 4.63
C GLY A 138 -2.90 4.52 4.37
N PHE A 139 -3.29 4.37 3.11
CA PHE A 139 -4.67 4.44 2.67
C PHE A 139 -4.87 3.29 1.67
N THR A 140 -5.66 2.30 2.07
CA THR A 140 -5.91 1.12 1.23
C THR A 140 -7.13 1.38 0.36
N ILE A 141 -7.06 1.06 -0.94
CA ILE A 141 -8.18 1.16 -1.87
C ILE A 141 -8.49 -0.24 -2.37
N MET A 142 -9.61 -0.80 -1.92
CA MET A 142 -10.17 -2.05 -2.43
C MET A 142 -11.54 -1.72 -3.06
N GLY A 143 -11.61 -1.76 -4.38
CA GLY A 143 -12.76 -1.26 -5.13
C GLY A 143 -12.82 0.28 -5.15
N SER A 144 -14.03 0.82 -5.02
CA SER A 144 -14.27 2.26 -5.14
C SER A 144 -13.97 3.03 -3.85
N PRO A 145 -13.11 4.07 -3.85
CA PRO A 145 -12.78 4.85 -2.66
C PRO A 145 -13.71 6.04 -2.42
N VAL A 146 -14.80 6.21 -3.19
CA VAL A 146 -15.68 7.42 -3.13
C VAL A 146 -16.08 7.74 -1.70
N ALA A 147 -16.59 6.74 -0.98
CA ALA A 147 -17.19 6.93 0.33
C ALA A 147 -16.15 7.47 1.32
N GLU A 148 -14.90 7.04 1.22
CA GLU A 148 -13.79 7.48 2.07
C GLU A 148 -13.25 8.84 1.62
N VAL A 149 -13.10 9.05 0.32
CA VAL A 149 -12.61 10.31 -0.24
C VAL A 149 -13.57 11.47 0.03
N VAL A 150 -14.88 11.25 -0.04
CA VAL A 150 -15.89 12.27 0.29
C VAL A 150 -15.80 12.70 1.75
N LYS A 151 -15.42 11.80 2.67
CA LYS A 151 -15.19 12.15 4.08
C LYS A 151 -14.00 13.11 4.21
N LEU A 152 -12.97 12.97 3.36
CA LEU A 152 -11.77 13.82 3.41
C LEU A 152 -11.94 15.16 2.69
N TRP A 153 -12.66 15.18 1.56
CA TRP A 153 -12.88 16.38 0.74
C TRP A 153 -14.34 16.50 0.27
N PRO A 154 -15.27 16.89 1.16
CA PRO A 154 -16.70 16.95 0.85
C PRO A 154 -17.03 17.84 -0.36
N ASP A 155 -16.28 18.94 -0.54
CA ASP A 155 -16.53 19.92 -1.61
C ASP A 155 -15.63 19.72 -2.85
N HIS A 156 -14.65 18.80 -2.81
CA HIS A 156 -13.61 18.66 -3.84
C HIS A 156 -13.31 17.20 -4.24
N TYR A 157 -14.20 16.25 -3.92
CA TYR A 157 -14.01 14.83 -4.25
C TYR A 157 -14.04 14.52 -5.75
N MET A 158 -14.55 15.44 -6.58
CA MET A 158 -14.69 15.22 -8.04
C MET A 158 -13.35 15.10 -8.78
N HIS A 159 -12.25 15.61 -8.21
CA HIS A 159 -10.91 15.49 -8.81
C HIS A 159 -10.31 14.08 -8.72
N PHE A 160 -10.84 13.21 -7.85
CA PHE A 160 -10.44 11.80 -7.78
C PHE A 160 -11.00 10.94 -8.92
N TRP A 161 -11.75 11.55 -9.84
CA TRP A 161 -12.40 10.88 -10.96
C TRP A 161 -11.90 11.49 -12.26
N TYR A 162 -11.22 10.68 -13.07
CA TYR A 162 -11.14 10.95 -14.50
C TYR A 162 -12.53 10.70 -15.11
N LYS A 163 -13.01 11.65 -15.91
CA LYS A 163 -14.12 11.42 -16.86
C LYS A 163 -13.64 10.55 -18.02
#